data_AF-A0A7J2PME1-F1
#
_entry.id   AF-A0A7J2PME1-F1
#
_cell.length_a   1.000
_cell.length_b   1.000
_cell.length_c   1.000
_cell.angle_alpha   90.00
_cell.angle_beta   90.00
_cell.angle_gamma   90.00
#
_symmetry.space_group_name_H-M   'P 1'
#
loop_
_entity.id
_entity.type
_entity.pdbx_description
1 polymer ?
#
loop_
_entity_poly.entity_id
_entity_poly.type
_entity_poly.pdbx_seq_one_letter_code
_entity_poly.pdbx_strand_id
1 'polypeptide(L)'
;MSDKHNKSFFGQCTGMFLQSSSKIDPFIFLRFIKKKESGTWEKPSLGEGKTIKCSLEEIVMILNVLRRRIKSWSTVHVFKEEKTPISVNWEGENKVWFNVGDYPKMLIIAQIEILILLIEHILAEKIKFATSPEKSNEGPPEVNNLPVDTNNDIRKKGIVNDSLERVEELDLGDKVKKIEGIIKGETEKALLLKTTNDNEFWIPKSTIKSEYHPEKASKQSFIIDSWIIEKNKIA
;
A
#
# COMPACT_ATOMS: atom_id res chain seq x y z
N MET A 1 12.62 3.83 -26.36
CA MET A 1 11.99 3.79 -25.03
C MET A 1 13.06 4.09 -24.00
N SER A 2 12.81 5.02 -23.08
CA SER A 2 13.72 5.32 -21.98
C SER A 2 13.76 4.14 -21.00
N ASP A 3 14.91 3.85 -20.39
CA ASP A 3 15.01 2.86 -19.32
C ASP A 3 14.61 3.45 -17.95
N LYS A 4 14.69 4.78 -17.82
CA LYS A 4 14.52 5.49 -16.57
C LYS A 4 13.42 6.52 -16.67
N HIS A 5 12.66 6.65 -15.58
CA HIS A 5 11.60 7.65 -15.43
C HIS A 5 11.78 8.41 -14.13
N ASN A 6 11.63 9.72 -14.17
CA ASN A 6 11.67 10.58 -12.99
C ASN A 6 10.72 11.76 -13.19
N LYS A 7 9.66 11.82 -12.37
CA LYS A 7 8.68 12.92 -12.39
C LYS A 7 8.42 13.42 -10.99
N SER A 8 8.49 14.73 -10.82
CA SER A 8 8.15 15.41 -9.57
C SER A 8 6.75 16.04 -9.60
N PHE A 9 6.11 16.03 -8.44
CA PHE A 9 4.82 16.65 -8.15
C PHE A 9 4.98 17.48 -6.88
N PHE A 10 5.09 18.79 -7.03
CA PHE A 10 5.21 19.71 -5.90
C PHE A 10 3.84 20.26 -5.49
N GLY A 11 3.67 20.43 -4.19
CA GLY A 11 2.65 21.28 -3.58
C GLY A 11 3.31 22.41 -2.78
N GLN A 12 2.54 23.07 -1.91
CA GLN A 12 3.04 24.17 -1.09
C GLN A 12 4.04 23.72 -0.02
N CYS A 13 3.72 22.62 0.68
CA CYS A 13 4.51 22.13 1.82
C CYS A 13 5.12 20.74 1.62
N THR A 14 4.64 19.96 0.65
CA THR A 14 5.12 18.60 0.38
C THR A 14 5.40 18.40 -1.11
N GLY A 15 6.51 17.76 -1.43
CA GLY A 15 6.88 17.30 -2.77
C GLY A 15 6.88 15.77 -2.83
N MET A 16 6.47 15.22 -3.98
CA MET A 16 6.54 13.80 -4.28
C MET A 16 7.32 13.59 -5.58
N PHE A 17 8.15 12.56 -5.63
CA PHE A 17 8.87 12.13 -6.82
C PHE A 17 8.50 10.68 -7.12
N LEU A 18 8.10 10.42 -8.36
CA LEU A 18 7.98 9.08 -8.90
C LEU A 18 9.26 8.76 -9.66
N GLN A 19 9.91 7.65 -9.31
CA GLN A 19 11.17 7.21 -9.89
C GLN A 19 11.11 5.74 -10.30
N SER A 20 11.48 5.45 -11.54
CA SER A 20 11.78 4.10 -12.02
C SER A 20 13.22 4.11 -12.52
N SER A 21 14.12 3.44 -11.80
CA SER A 21 15.56 3.45 -12.09
C SER A 21 15.97 2.50 -13.21
N SER A 22 15.13 1.50 -13.49
CA SER A 22 15.26 0.60 -14.62
C SER A 22 13.92 -0.06 -14.95
N LYS A 23 13.75 -0.48 -16.21
CA LYS A 23 12.58 -1.25 -16.67
C LYS A 23 12.62 -2.72 -16.25
N ILE A 24 13.80 -3.27 -15.94
CA ILE A 24 13.97 -4.68 -15.51
C ILE A 24 13.75 -4.88 -14.00
N ASP A 25 13.73 -3.80 -13.23
CA ASP A 25 13.41 -3.85 -11.81
C ASP A 25 11.88 -3.88 -11.60
N PRO A 26 11.29 -4.88 -10.91
CA PRO A 26 9.85 -5.03 -10.76
C PRO A 26 9.27 -4.13 -9.65
N PHE A 27 9.73 -2.88 -9.55
CA PHE A 27 9.28 -1.90 -8.56
C PHE A 27 9.53 -0.47 -9.02
N ILE A 28 8.80 0.49 -8.43
CA ILE A 28 9.12 1.92 -8.51
C ILE A 28 9.47 2.45 -7.12
N PHE A 29 10.07 3.63 -7.06
CA PHE A 29 10.20 4.40 -5.83
C PHE A 29 9.27 5.60 -5.85
N LEU A 30 8.58 5.83 -4.74
CA LEU A 30 7.95 7.10 -4.42
C LEU A 30 8.75 7.76 -3.30
N ARG A 31 9.26 8.96 -3.57
CA ARG A 31 9.99 9.76 -2.59
C ARG A 31 9.19 10.99 -2.22
N PHE A 32 9.16 11.31 -0.94
CA PHE A 32 8.46 12.44 -0.36
C PHE A 32 9.45 13.32 0.40
N ILE A 33 9.25 14.64 0.30
CA ILE A 33 9.99 15.65 1.04
C ILE A 33 9.02 16.72 1.51
N LYS A 34 9.29 17.37 2.64
CA LYS A 34 8.55 18.54 3.10
C LYS A 34 9.39 19.80 3.11
N LYS A 35 8.69 20.94 3.11
CA LYS A 35 9.27 22.26 3.34
C LYS A 35 9.48 22.41 4.85
N LYS A 36 10.69 22.77 5.25
CA LYS A 36 11.05 23.07 6.64
C LYS A 36 10.46 24.40 7.06
N GLU A 37 10.41 24.65 8.37
CA GLU A 37 9.98 25.92 8.95
C GLU A 37 10.79 27.12 8.43
N SER A 38 12.08 26.91 8.12
CA SER A 38 12.95 27.90 7.49
C SER A 38 12.54 28.28 6.05
N GLY A 39 11.55 27.60 5.48
CA GLY A 39 11.12 27.77 4.10
C GLY A 39 11.96 27.02 3.06
N THR A 40 13.04 26.34 3.48
CA THR A 40 13.83 25.47 2.60
C THR A 40 13.21 24.08 2.47
N TRP A 41 13.41 23.40 1.34
CA TRP A 41 13.02 22.00 1.19
C TRP A 41 14.01 21.07 1.87
N GLU A 42 13.50 19.97 2.42
CA GLU A 42 14.33 18.82 2.79
C GLU A 42 15.17 18.31 1.62
N LYS A 43 16.37 17.85 1.93
CA LYS A 43 17.37 17.38 0.99
C LYS A 43 17.57 15.88 1.16
N PRO A 44 17.12 15.05 0.18
CA PRO A 44 17.37 13.61 0.20
C PRO A 44 18.86 13.23 0.29
N SER A 45 19.76 14.09 -0.21
CA SER A 45 21.21 13.90 -0.09
C SER A 45 21.74 13.94 1.35
N LEU A 46 20.95 14.50 2.28
CA LEU A 46 21.26 14.56 3.71
C LEU A 46 20.46 13.52 4.52
N GLY A 47 19.82 12.56 3.85
CA GLY A 47 18.97 11.56 4.49
C GLY A 47 17.59 12.06 4.90
N GLU A 48 17.19 13.26 4.46
CA GLU A 48 15.87 13.83 4.76
C GLU A 48 14.80 13.35 3.78
N GLY A 49 13.54 13.42 4.21
CA GLY A 49 12.41 12.90 3.46
C GLY A 49 12.15 11.42 3.71
N LYS A 50 11.22 10.85 2.95
CA LYS A 50 10.88 9.42 3.02
C LYS A 50 10.83 8.82 1.63
N THR A 51 11.44 7.65 1.44
CA THR A 51 11.34 6.90 0.18
C THR A 51 10.70 5.56 0.47
N ILE A 52 9.68 5.20 -0.29
CA ILE A 52 9.04 3.88 -0.28
C ILE A 52 9.31 3.18 -1.61
N LYS A 53 9.51 1.86 -1.56
CA LYS A 53 9.65 1.00 -2.72
C LYS A 53 8.31 0.32 -2.98
N CYS A 54 7.66 0.63 -4.07
CA CYS A 54 6.37 0.05 -4.42
C CYS A 54 6.56 -1.16 -5.35
N SER A 55 6.07 -2.34 -4.94
CA SER A 55 6.04 -3.55 -5.79
C SER A 55 5.04 -3.40 -6.96
N LEU A 56 5.01 -4.37 -7.88
CA LEU A 56 4.01 -4.38 -8.96
C LEU A 56 2.57 -4.43 -8.42
N GLU A 57 2.32 -5.20 -7.37
CA GLU A 57 1.02 -5.30 -6.72
C GLU A 57 0.61 -3.97 -6.09
N GLU A 58 1.53 -3.31 -5.39
CA GLU A 58 1.26 -2.00 -4.78
C GLU A 58 1.02 -0.93 -5.85
N ILE A 59 1.76 -0.99 -6.97
CA ILE A 59 1.51 -0.13 -8.13
C ILE A 59 0.07 -0.34 -8.67
N VAL A 60 -0.38 -1.59 -8.78
CA VAL A 60 -1.76 -1.91 -9.21
C VAL A 60 -2.78 -1.37 -8.21
N MET A 61 -2.54 -1.53 -6.90
CA MET A 61 -3.44 -1.02 -5.87
C MET A 61 -3.55 0.50 -5.89
N ILE A 62 -2.42 1.20 -6.05
CA ILE A 62 -2.39 2.65 -6.24
C ILE A 62 -3.20 3.05 -7.48
N LEU A 63 -2.99 2.38 -8.63
CA LEU A 63 -3.79 2.64 -9.85
C LEU A 63 -5.29 2.40 -9.64
N ASN A 64 -5.68 1.37 -8.88
CA ASN A 64 -7.08 1.11 -8.59
C ASN A 64 -7.72 2.23 -7.76
N VAL A 65 -6.98 2.82 -6.82
CA VAL A 65 -7.45 4.03 -6.12
C VAL A 65 -7.53 5.20 -7.10
N LEU A 66 -6.47 5.50 -7.84
CA LEU A 66 -6.43 6.65 -8.76
C LEU A 66 -7.52 6.59 -9.83
N ARG A 67 -7.88 5.40 -10.32
CA ARG A 67 -8.97 5.19 -11.28
C ARG A 67 -10.35 5.09 -10.63
N ARG A 68 -10.46 5.36 -9.33
CA ARG A 68 -11.72 5.28 -8.53
C ARG A 68 -12.38 3.90 -8.54
N ARG A 69 -11.62 2.83 -8.79
CA ARG A 69 -12.13 1.45 -8.70
C ARG A 69 -12.31 1.00 -7.26
N ILE A 70 -11.47 1.54 -6.37
CA ILE A 70 -11.59 1.41 -4.92
C ILE A 70 -11.46 2.79 -4.28
N LYS A 71 -12.10 2.99 -3.12
CA LYS A 71 -12.11 4.29 -2.43
C LYS A 71 -10.75 4.65 -1.83
N SER A 72 -10.05 3.64 -1.31
CA SER A 72 -8.78 3.79 -0.61
C SER A 72 -8.02 2.48 -0.59
N TRP A 73 -6.70 2.58 -0.41
CA TRP A 73 -5.81 1.47 -0.13
C TRP A 73 -4.81 1.88 0.95
N SER A 74 -4.36 0.92 1.77
CA SER A 74 -3.35 1.16 2.80
C SER A 74 -2.50 -0.08 3.03
N THR A 75 -1.26 0.13 3.47
CA THR A 75 -0.30 -0.90 3.86
C THR A 75 0.68 -0.35 4.91
N VAL A 76 1.53 -1.21 5.45
CA VAL A 76 2.63 -0.82 6.34
C VAL A 76 3.92 -1.41 5.81
N HIS A 77 4.90 -0.56 5.50
CA HIS A 77 6.26 -1.01 5.18
C HIS A 77 7.06 -1.13 6.46
N VAL A 78 7.75 -2.25 6.63
CA VAL A 78 8.71 -2.44 7.72
C VAL A 78 10.11 -2.47 7.13
N PHE A 79 10.95 -1.54 7.55
CA PHE A 79 12.37 -1.54 7.17
C PHE A 79 13.22 -1.44 8.43
N LYS A 80 14.03 -2.47 8.68
CA LYS A 80 14.68 -2.70 9.98
C LYS A 80 13.60 -2.76 11.07
N GLU A 81 13.51 -1.74 11.93
CA GLU A 81 12.54 -1.65 13.02
C GLU A 81 11.51 -0.52 12.78
N GLU A 82 11.69 0.28 11.74
CA GLU A 82 10.81 1.40 11.44
C GLU A 82 9.59 0.92 10.65
N LYS A 83 8.40 1.17 11.20
CA LYS A 83 7.12 0.94 10.53
C LYS A 83 6.65 2.22 9.88
N THR A 84 6.43 2.19 8.58
CA THR A 84 5.93 3.32 7.80
C THR A 84 4.52 3.00 7.32
N PRO A 85 3.47 3.61 7.92
CA PRO A 85 2.12 3.49 7.40
C PRO A 85 2.00 4.24 6.07
N ILE A 86 1.32 3.60 5.12
CA ILE A 86 1.08 4.14 3.78
C ILE A 86 -0.42 4.06 3.53
N SER A 87 -1.01 5.17 3.06
CA SER A 87 -2.38 5.16 2.55
C SER A 87 -2.53 6.05 1.33
N VAL A 88 -3.43 5.63 0.44
CA VAL A 88 -3.85 6.40 -0.72
C VAL A 88 -5.37 6.43 -0.72
N ASN A 89 -5.96 7.62 -0.72
CA ASN A 89 -7.40 7.79 -0.66
C ASN A 89 -7.85 9.06 -1.39
N TRP A 90 -9.07 9.02 -1.92
CA TRP A 90 -9.71 10.23 -2.43
C TRP A 90 -10.20 11.14 -1.30
N GLU A 91 -10.12 12.44 -1.54
CA GLU A 91 -10.87 13.48 -0.83
C GLU A 91 -11.82 14.14 -1.84
N GLY A 92 -13.11 13.81 -1.74
CA GLY A 92 -14.13 14.27 -2.68
C GLY A 92 -13.88 13.81 -4.12
N GLU A 93 -14.16 14.70 -5.07
CA GLU A 93 -14.16 14.36 -6.50
C GLU A 93 -12.83 14.63 -7.21
N ASN A 94 -11.99 15.51 -6.67
CA ASN A 94 -10.90 16.10 -7.47
C ASN A 94 -9.51 16.04 -6.81
N LYS A 95 -9.38 15.34 -5.67
CA LYS A 95 -8.13 15.26 -4.92
C LYS A 95 -7.83 13.85 -4.41
N VAL A 96 -6.57 13.45 -4.50
CA VAL A 96 -6.06 12.21 -3.91
C VAL A 96 -4.98 12.56 -2.91
N TRP A 97 -5.05 11.96 -1.74
CA TRP A 97 -4.01 12.01 -0.72
C TRP A 97 -3.14 10.76 -0.81
N PHE A 98 -1.82 10.97 -0.82
CA PHE A 98 -0.82 9.97 -0.48
C PHE A 98 -0.30 10.33 0.91
N ASN A 99 -0.54 9.48 1.89
CA ASN A 99 -0.02 9.64 3.25
C ASN A 99 1.04 8.58 3.49
N VAL A 100 2.28 9.00 3.70
CA VAL A 100 3.43 8.11 3.92
C VAL A 100 4.14 8.55 5.20
N GLY A 101 3.83 7.91 6.33
CA GLY A 101 4.21 8.40 7.65
C GLY A 101 3.81 9.88 7.80
N ASP A 102 4.77 10.72 8.18
CA ASP A 102 4.55 12.17 8.39
C ASP A 102 4.60 13.02 7.10
N TYR A 103 4.47 12.39 5.93
CA TYR A 103 4.57 13.05 4.62
C TYR A 103 3.25 12.99 3.84
N PRO A 104 2.26 13.82 4.17
CA PRO A 104 1.02 13.91 3.41
C PRO A 104 1.25 14.70 2.11
N LYS A 105 0.87 14.12 0.97
CA LYS A 105 0.86 14.78 -0.34
C LYS A 105 -0.52 14.69 -0.97
N MET A 106 -1.16 15.84 -1.14
CA MET A 106 -2.36 15.97 -1.97
C MET A 106 -1.99 16.19 -3.43
N LEU A 107 -2.63 15.44 -4.34
CA LEU A 107 -2.59 15.66 -5.78
C LEU A 107 -3.94 16.19 -6.25
N ILE A 108 -3.89 17.19 -7.13
CA ILE A 108 -5.06 17.72 -7.83
C ILE A 108 -5.31 16.94 -9.12
N ILE A 109 -6.50 17.08 -9.71
CA ILE A 109 -6.94 16.31 -10.89
C ILE A 109 -5.89 16.26 -12.02
N ALA A 110 -5.28 17.38 -12.40
CA ALA A 110 -4.25 17.38 -13.45
C ALA A 110 -3.00 16.57 -13.07
N GLN A 111 -2.59 16.59 -11.80
CA GLN A 111 -1.47 15.78 -11.31
C GLN A 111 -1.84 14.30 -11.24
N ILE A 112 -3.10 13.99 -10.88
CA ILE A 112 -3.64 12.64 -10.83
C ILE A 112 -3.63 12.02 -12.22
N GLU A 113 -4.14 12.71 -13.24
CA GLU A 113 -4.16 12.20 -14.62
C GLU A 113 -2.75 11.93 -15.16
N ILE A 114 -1.81 12.86 -14.94
CA ILE A 114 -0.40 12.66 -15.33
C ILE A 114 0.18 11.45 -14.61
N LEU A 115 -0.12 11.27 -13.33
CA LEU A 115 0.38 10.15 -12.53
C LEU A 115 -0.19 8.82 -13.03
N ILE A 116 -1.49 8.76 -13.36
CA ILE A 116 -2.15 7.58 -13.92
C ILE A 116 -1.46 7.16 -15.22
N LEU A 117 -1.34 8.06 -16.19
CA LEU A 117 -0.72 7.78 -17.48
C LEU A 117 0.72 7.29 -17.33
N LEU A 118 1.48 7.92 -16.42
CA LEU A 118 2.87 7.57 -16.18
C LEU A 118 3.02 6.22 -15.48
N ILE A 119 2.23 5.95 -14.44
CA ILE A 119 2.27 4.67 -13.72
C ILE A 119 1.82 3.53 -14.64
N GLU A 120 0.79 3.72 -15.45
CA GLU A 120 0.34 2.71 -16.42
C GLU A 120 1.44 2.37 -17.42
N HIS A 121 2.08 3.39 -17.98
CA HIS A 121 3.21 3.20 -18.89
C HIS A 121 4.34 2.40 -18.22
N ILE A 122 4.77 2.80 -17.02
CA ILE A 122 5.85 2.15 -16.30
C ILE A 122 5.47 0.72 -15.89
N LEU A 123 4.23 0.49 -15.45
CA LEU A 123 3.75 -0.84 -15.09
C LEU A 123 3.78 -1.78 -16.31
N ALA A 124 3.31 -1.31 -17.47
CA ALA A 124 3.36 -2.08 -18.70
C ALA A 124 4.81 -2.42 -19.11
N GLU A 125 5.73 -1.46 -18.98
CA GLU A 125 7.16 -1.72 -19.21
C GLU A 125 7.71 -2.77 -18.24
N LYS A 126 7.41 -2.65 -16.94
CA LYS A 126 7.89 -3.61 -15.93
C LYS A 126 7.31 -5.00 -16.13
N ILE A 127 6.03 -5.13 -16.45
CA ILE A 127 5.44 -6.42 -16.82
C ILE A 127 6.17 -6.99 -18.04
N LYS A 128 6.49 -6.18 -19.05
CA LYS A 128 7.20 -6.68 -20.23
C LYS A 128 8.62 -7.13 -19.91
N PHE A 129 9.39 -6.34 -19.18
CA PHE A 129 10.84 -6.51 -19.09
C PHE A 129 11.32 -7.14 -17.79
N ALA A 130 10.59 -6.99 -16.68
CA ALA A 130 10.97 -7.52 -15.37
C ALA A 130 10.37 -8.91 -15.06
N THR A 131 9.38 -9.37 -15.85
CA THR A 131 8.76 -10.70 -15.67
C THR A 131 8.96 -11.64 -16.86
N SER A 132 9.56 -11.16 -17.95
CA SER A 132 9.99 -12.05 -19.03
C SER A 132 11.22 -12.83 -18.56
N PRO A 133 11.30 -14.15 -18.81
CA PRO A 133 12.54 -14.88 -18.61
C PRO A 133 13.63 -14.19 -19.43
N GLU A 134 14.78 -13.93 -18.81
CA GLU A 134 15.95 -13.47 -19.53
C GLU A 134 16.18 -14.47 -20.67
N LYS A 135 16.17 -13.98 -21.92
CA LYS A 135 16.79 -14.76 -22.98
C LYS A 135 18.23 -14.90 -22.54
N SER A 136 18.62 -16.08 -22.05
CA SER A 136 20.02 -16.43 -22.01
C SER A 136 20.54 -16.11 -23.41
N ASN A 137 21.52 -15.23 -23.51
CA ASN A 137 22.30 -15.09 -24.72
C ASN A 137 23.15 -16.37 -24.85
N GLU A 138 22.50 -17.51 -24.98
CA GLU A 138 23.09 -18.67 -25.58
C GLU A 138 23.19 -18.32 -27.06
N GLY A 139 24.43 -18.17 -27.54
CA GLY A 139 24.71 -18.09 -28.95
C GLY A 139 24.07 -19.28 -29.70
N PRO A 140 24.03 -19.23 -31.04
CA PRO A 140 23.45 -20.31 -31.82
C PRO A 140 24.02 -21.67 -31.37
N PRO A 141 23.18 -22.70 -31.21
CA PRO A 141 23.60 -23.97 -30.62
C PRO A 141 24.66 -24.61 -31.52
N GLU A 142 25.86 -24.82 -30.98
CA GLU A 142 26.83 -25.73 -31.60
C GLU A 142 26.25 -27.15 -31.53
N VAL A 143 25.89 -27.66 -32.70
CA VAL A 143 25.44 -29.03 -32.90
C VAL A 143 26.64 -29.95 -32.75
N ASN A 144 26.85 -30.49 -31.54
CA ASN A 144 27.73 -31.64 -31.35
C ASN A 144 26.89 -32.89 -31.11
N ASN A 145 27.00 -33.80 -32.06
CA ASN A 145 26.32 -35.09 -32.09
C ASN A 145 26.91 -36.06 -31.05
N LEU A 146 26.01 -36.89 -30.49
CA LEU A 146 26.20 -38.19 -29.80
C LEU A 146 26.33 -38.18 -28.26
N PRO A 147 25.94 -39.26 -27.57
CA PRO A 147 24.61 -39.88 -27.54
C PRO A 147 24.07 -39.96 -26.09
N VAL A 148 22.78 -40.27 -25.97
CA VAL A 148 22.03 -40.45 -24.72
C VAL A 148 22.62 -41.57 -23.86
N ASP A 149 22.90 -41.28 -22.59
CA ASP A 149 22.92 -42.29 -21.53
C ASP A 149 22.11 -41.84 -20.31
N THR A 150 21.12 -42.66 -20.02
CA THR A 150 20.25 -42.68 -18.85
C THR A 150 21.06 -42.91 -17.58
N ASN A 151 20.91 -42.06 -16.55
CA ASN A 151 20.64 -42.50 -15.17
C ASN A 151 20.48 -41.32 -14.19
N ASN A 152 19.49 -41.50 -13.31
CA ASN A 152 19.15 -40.65 -12.17
C ASN A 152 20.36 -40.40 -11.26
N ASP A 153 20.52 -39.17 -10.77
CA ASP A 153 20.81 -38.98 -9.36
C ASP A 153 20.40 -37.61 -8.80
N ILE A 154 19.77 -37.69 -7.64
CA ILE A 154 19.10 -36.63 -6.89
C ILE A 154 20.13 -35.76 -6.19
N ARG A 155 20.11 -34.43 -6.41
CA ARG A 155 20.69 -33.46 -5.46
C ARG A 155 19.78 -32.25 -5.25
N LYS A 156 19.19 -32.24 -4.05
CA LYS A 156 18.43 -31.16 -3.41
C LYS A 156 19.07 -29.79 -3.62
N LYS A 157 18.28 -28.82 -4.10
CA LYS A 157 18.55 -27.39 -3.94
C LYS A 157 17.39 -26.79 -3.14
N GLY A 158 17.74 -26.11 -2.05
CA GLY A 158 16.80 -25.65 -1.02
C GLY A 158 15.69 -24.77 -1.59
N ILE A 159 14.46 -25.18 -1.34
CA ILE A 159 13.26 -24.37 -1.45
C ILE A 159 13.33 -23.39 -0.26
N VAL A 160 13.60 -22.12 -0.55
CA VAL A 160 13.26 -21.05 0.38
C VAL A 160 11.74 -20.96 0.34
N ASN A 161 11.09 -21.44 1.41
CA ASN A 161 9.69 -21.13 1.69
C ASN A 161 9.59 -19.62 1.89
N ASP A 162 9.23 -18.90 0.84
CA ASP A 162 8.56 -17.62 1.00
C ASP A 162 7.07 -17.93 1.00
N SER A 163 6.53 -18.13 2.20
CA SER A 163 5.10 -18.24 2.45
C SER A 163 4.48 -16.87 2.20
N LEU A 164 4.21 -16.59 0.92
CA LEU A 164 3.30 -15.55 0.47
C LEU A 164 1.89 -15.91 0.93
N GLU A 165 1.48 -15.38 2.07
CA GLU A 165 0.07 -15.28 2.41
C GLU A 165 -0.59 -14.33 1.41
N ARG A 166 -1.36 -14.96 0.51
CA ARG A 166 -2.38 -14.33 -0.31
C ARG A 166 -3.29 -13.50 0.60
N VAL A 167 -3.17 -12.17 0.56
CA VAL A 167 -4.21 -11.28 1.08
C VAL A 167 -5.31 -11.23 0.03
N GLU A 168 -6.11 -12.29 0.01
CA GLU A 168 -7.52 -12.19 -0.38
C GLU A 168 -8.15 -11.09 0.48
N GLU A 169 -9.13 -10.39 -0.11
CA GLU A 169 -10.09 -9.55 0.59
C GLU A 169 -10.37 -10.19 1.95
N LEU A 170 -10.02 -9.52 3.06
CA LEU A 170 -10.27 -10.06 4.41
C LEU A 170 -11.79 -10.21 4.55
N ASP A 171 -12.29 -11.37 4.14
CA ASP A 171 -13.41 -12.01 4.79
C ASP A 171 -12.94 -12.21 6.22
N LEU A 172 -13.27 -11.23 7.06
CA LEU A 172 -13.15 -11.34 8.50
C LEU A 172 -14.14 -12.44 8.88
N GLY A 173 -13.74 -13.71 8.68
CA GLY A 173 -14.61 -14.85 8.90
C GLY A 173 -15.29 -14.74 10.25
N ASP A 174 -16.50 -15.31 10.39
CA ASP A 174 -17.59 -15.15 11.39
C ASP A 174 -17.31 -14.56 12.80
N LYS A 175 -16.08 -14.45 13.27
CA LYS A 175 -15.64 -14.01 14.58
C LYS A 175 -15.47 -12.51 14.78
N VAL A 176 -15.21 -11.68 13.75
CA VAL A 176 -15.10 -10.22 13.91
C VAL A 176 -15.77 -9.47 12.73
N LYS A 177 -16.43 -8.33 12.98
CA LYS A 177 -17.01 -7.47 11.93
C LYS A 177 -16.48 -6.04 12.03
N LYS A 178 -16.51 -5.34 10.90
CA LYS A 178 -16.14 -3.92 10.79
C LYS A 178 -17.39 -3.05 10.93
N ILE A 179 -17.35 -2.08 11.85
CA ILE A 179 -18.43 -1.13 12.09
C ILE A 179 -17.90 0.31 12.08
N GLU A 180 -18.65 1.23 11.49
CA GLU A 180 -18.37 2.66 11.58
C GLU A 180 -19.17 3.28 12.73
N GLY A 181 -18.52 4.10 13.55
CA GLY A 181 -19.18 4.75 14.68
C GLY A 181 -18.46 5.97 15.22
N ILE A 182 -19.10 6.65 16.16
CA ILE A 182 -18.56 7.80 16.87
C ILE A 182 -18.47 7.44 18.35
N ILE A 183 -17.31 7.69 18.97
CA ILE A 183 -17.15 7.52 20.42
C ILE A 183 -17.89 8.67 21.12
N LYS A 184 -18.93 8.31 21.87
CA LYS A 184 -19.75 9.24 22.67
C LYS A 184 -19.33 9.27 24.13
N GLY A 185 -18.74 8.19 24.63
CA GLY A 185 -18.32 8.07 26.01
C GLY A 185 -17.30 6.94 26.18
N GLU A 186 -16.51 7.03 27.24
CA GLU A 186 -15.46 6.05 27.56
C GLU A 186 -15.51 5.77 29.06
N THR A 187 -15.37 4.50 29.41
CA THR A 187 -15.13 4.02 30.77
C THR A 187 -13.80 3.27 30.79
N GLU A 188 -13.34 2.86 31.98
CA GLU A 188 -12.12 2.05 32.12
C GLU A 188 -12.17 0.78 31.25
N LYS A 189 -13.36 0.16 31.09
CA LYS A 189 -13.52 -1.15 30.45
C LYS A 189 -14.29 -1.16 29.13
N ALA A 190 -15.01 -0.09 28.78
CA ALA A 190 -15.87 -0.05 27.59
C ALA A 190 -15.95 1.34 26.93
N LEU A 191 -16.24 1.35 25.63
CA LEU A 191 -16.56 2.55 24.84
C LEU A 191 -18.05 2.57 24.51
N LEU A 192 -18.68 3.74 24.60
CA LEU A 192 -20.01 3.98 24.06
C LEU A 192 -19.86 4.44 22.61
N LEU A 193 -20.30 3.60 21.68
CA LEU A 193 -20.29 3.90 20.26
C LEU A 193 -21.70 4.25 19.77
N LYS A 194 -21.80 5.36 19.04
CA LYS A 194 -22.99 5.70 18.24
C LYS A 194 -22.75 5.27 16.79
N THR A 195 -23.61 4.39 16.28
CA THR A 195 -23.54 3.87 14.90
C THR A 195 -24.29 4.77 13.92
N THR A 196 -24.17 4.51 12.61
CA THR A 196 -24.88 5.26 11.56
C THR A 196 -26.40 5.16 11.63
N ASN A 197 -26.94 4.16 12.33
CA ASN A 197 -28.38 3.97 12.52
C ASN A 197 -28.90 4.68 13.79
N ASP A 198 -28.13 5.64 14.32
CA ASP A 198 -28.42 6.43 15.52
C ASP A 198 -28.55 5.65 16.85
N ASN A 199 -28.32 4.33 16.81
CA ASN A 199 -28.28 3.47 17.99
C ASN A 199 -26.94 3.56 18.73
N GLU A 200 -26.99 3.55 20.06
CA GLU A 200 -25.86 3.66 20.97
C GLU A 200 -25.63 2.36 21.76
N PHE A 201 -24.40 1.87 21.78
CA PHE A 201 -24.07 0.62 22.47
C PHE A 201 -22.72 0.68 23.18
N TRP A 202 -22.64 0.01 24.33
CA TRP A 202 -21.39 -0.18 25.07
C TRP A 202 -20.63 -1.38 24.53
N ILE A 203 -19.38 -1.14 24.13
CA ILE A 203 -18.47 -2.13 23.56
C ILE A 203 -17.25 -2.27 24.46
N PRO A 204 -16.99 -3.45 25.05
CA PRO A 204 -15.80 -3.68 25.85
C PRO A 204 -14.52 -3.43 25.05
N LYS A 205 -13.57 -2.69 25.62
CA LYS A 205 -12.31 -2.34 24.93
C LYS A 205 -11.51 -3.57 24.50
N SER A 206 -11.58 -4.66 25.26
CA SER A 206 -10.92 -5.94 24.95
C SER A 206 -11.40 -6.62 23.66
N THR A 207 -12.57 -6.22 23.17
CA THR A 207 -13.23 -6.78 21.98
C THR A 207 -13.08 -5.91 20.75
N ILE A 208 -12.49 -4.72 20.92
CA ILE A 208 -12.08 -3.84 19.82
C ILE A 208 -10.65 -4.23 19.45
N LYS A 209 -10.47 -4.76 18.24
CA LYS A 209 -9.18 -5.23 17.73
C LYS A 209 -8.45 -4.17 16.91
N SER A 210 -9.13 -3.08 16.58
CA SER A 210 -8.55 -1.91 15.92
C SER A 210 -8.03 -0.88 16.93
N GLU A 211 -6.97 -0.17 16.56
CA GLU A 211 -6.60 1.07 17.25
C GLU A 211 -7.72 2.11 17.07
N TYR A 212 -8.01 2.88 18.12
CA TYR A 212 -9.03 3.93 18.11
C TYR A 212 -8.52 5.16 18.86
N HIS A 213 -8.96 6.33 18.41
CA HIS A 213 -8.60 7.61 19.02
C HIS A 213 -9.76 8.07 19.92
N PRO A 214 -9.55 8.34 21.23
CA PRO A 214 -10.61 8.71 22.16
C PRO A 214 -11.18 10.12 21.95
N GLU A 215 -10.77 10.81 20.88
CA GLU A 215 -11.31 12.10 20.51
C GLU A 215 -12.83 12.01 20.31
N LYS A 216 -13.56 12.64 21.23
CA LYS A 216 -15.02 12.69 21.22
C LYS A 216 -15.49 13.34 19.92
N ALA A 217 -16.50 12.73 19.30
CA ALA A 217 -17.16 13.20 18.08
C ALA A 217 -16.47 12.95 16.71
N SER A 218 -15.35 12.24 16.66
CA SER A 218 -14.73 11.84 15.38
C SER A 218 -15.28 10.50 14.89
N LYS A 219 -15.73 10.44 13.62
CA LYS A 219 -16.21 9.21 12.96
C LYS A 219 -15.02 8.30 12.68
N GLN A 220 -15.04 7.09 13.21
CA GLN A 220 -13.95 6.12 13.12
C GLN A 220 -14.48 4.74 12.74
N SER A 221 -13.61 3.92 12.15
CA SER A 221 -13.91 2.52 11.85
C SER A 221 -13.36 1.63 12.96
N PHE A 222 -14.18 0.72 13.45
CA PHE A 222 -13.86 -0.23 14.51
C PHE A 222 -13.92 -1.66 13.97
N ILE A 223 -12.94 -2.48 14.33
CA ILE A 223 -12.97 -3.94 14.11
C ILE A 223 -13.35 -4.57 15.45
N ILE A 224 -14.50 -5.22 15.53
CA ILE A 224 -15.12 -5.68 16.78
C ILE A 224 -15.53 -7.15 16.66
N ASP A 225 -15.40 -7.91 17.74
CA ASP A 225 -15.85 -9.31 17.76
C ASP A 225 -17.35 -9.46 17.42
N SER A 226 -17.69 -10.34 16.47
CA SER A 226 -19.05 -10.53 15.91
C SER A 226 -20.09 -10.88 16.96
N TRP A 227 -19.71 -11.63 18.00
CA TRP A 227 -20.62 -12.05 19.07
C TRP A 227 -21.21 -10.86 19.84
N ILE A 228 -20.51 -9.72 19.92
CA ILE A 228 -21.02 -8.49 20.54
C ILE A 228 -22.02 -7.76 19.65
N ILE A 229 -21.78 -7.80 18.34
CA ILE A 229 -22.64 -7.17 17.34
C ILE A 229 -23.96 -7.92 17.25
N GLU A 230 -23.92 -9.25 17.32
CA GLU A 230 -25.09 -10.14 17.34
C GLU A 230 -25.86 -10.04 18.67
N LYS A 231 -25.16 -10.00 19.81
CA LYS A 231 -25.79 -9.86 21.14
C LYS A 231 -26.50 -8.52 21.31
N ASN A 232 -25.98 -7.45 20.70
CA ASN A 232 -26.56 -6.10 20.77
C ASN A 232 -27.46 -5.76 19.56
N LYS A 233 -27.69 -6.69 18.62
CA LYS A 233 -28.49 -6.50 17.39
C LYS A 233 -28.07 -5.28 16.56
N ILE A 234 -26.76 -5.10 16.38
CA ILE A 234 -26.19 -3.90 15.73
C ILE A 234 -26.17 -4.02 14.19
N ALA A 235 -26.43 -5.21 13.64
CA ALA A 235 -26.75 -5.46 12.22
C ALA A 235 -27.43 -6.82 12.09
#